data_AF-A0A9W4SQQ0-F1
#
_entry.id   AF-A0A9W4SQQ0-F1
#
_cell.length_a   1.000
_cell.length_b   1.000
_cell.length_c   1.000
_cell.angle_alpha   90.00
_cell.angle_beta   90.00
_cell.angle_gamma   90.00
#
_symmetry.space_group_name_H-M   'P 1'
#
loop_
_entity.id
_entity.type
_entity.pdbx_description
1 polymer ?
#
loop_
_entity_poly.entity_id
_entity_poly.type
_entity_poly.pdbx_seq_one_letter_code
_entity_poly.pdbx_strand_id
1 'polypeptide(L)'
;MSIQVTRETRQASKINQIFAKIDDSLTQMQGQNIVKINIPDLEKVGKHIREAIHSNYNAQIINSDIFIKCDGQNKEEIQAELLISARAHNPAWVVTLNTICVAGGNSYQPDIGIWFQKPTYAQRNSPIVNRCPLPNVYIEVFYNQDPDRRNALERITNVQRTHHAVEFIGIALPNSTFPFRQNPFPWAFTVPATQQLNQRPSQAPYIIYWNANQTPIYYIMDWNEHLPLRFGWMLKFNLVLSVIAHP
;
A
#
# COMPACT_ATOMS: atom_id res chain seq x y z
N MET A 1 -36.71 0.21 -25.74
CA MET A 1 -36.59 1.29 -24.73
C MET A 1 -36.83 0.82 -23.29
N SER A 2 -37.76 -0.10 -23.00
CA SER A 2 -38.05 -0.53 -21.60
C SER A 2 -36.98 -1.41 -20.94
N ILE A 3 -36.29 -2.27 -21.69
CA ILE A 3 -35.29 -3.23 -21.18
C ILE A 3 -34.02 -2.53 -20.68
N GLN A 4 -33.65 -1.40 -21.31
CA GLN A 4 -32.45 -0.64 -20.96
C GLN A 4 -32.67 0.16 -19.66
N VAL A 5 -33.84 0.77 -19.52
CA VAL A 5 -34.27 1.48 -18.30
C VAL A 5 -34.32 0.55 -17.08
N THR A 6 -34.78 -0.70 -17.25
CA THR A 6 -34.81 -1.70 -16.15
C THR A 6 -33.43 -2.21 -15.75
N ARG A 7 -32.47 -2.24 -16.67
CA ARG A 7 -31.09 -2.68 -16.39
C ARG A 7 -30.30 -1.60 -15.64
N GLU A 8 -30.46 -0.33 -16.03
CA GLU A 8 -29.85 0.83 -15.37
C GLU A 8 -30.37 1.01 -13.94
N THR A 9 -31.68 0.92 -13.71
CA THR A 9 -32.26 0.99 -12.34
C THR A 9 -31.80 -0.17 -11.44
N ARG A 10 -31.66 -1.39 -11.97
CA ARG A 10 -31.14 -2.53 -11.20
C ARG A 10 -29.66 -2.37 -10.83
N GLN A 11 -28.84 -1.81 -11.71
CA GLN A 11 -27.44 -1.52 -11.40
C GLN A 11 -27.30 -0.40 -10.36
N ALA A 12 -28.08 0.67 -10.48
CA ALA A 12 -28.14 1.76 -9.50
C ALA A 12 -28.62 1.28 -8.12
N SER A 13 -29.60 0.38 -8.07
CA SER A 13 -30.06 -0.23 -6.82
C SER A 13 -28.98 -1.09 -6.16
N LYS A 14 -28.25 -1.89 -6.96
CA LYS A 14 -27.18 -2.77 -6.43
C LYS A 14 -25.97 -2.00 -5.91
N ILE A 15 -25.54 -0.93 -6.57
CA ILE A 15 -24.43 -0.11 -6.09
C ILE A 15 -24.77 0.59 -4.77
N ASN A 16 -25.98 1.14 -4.64
CA ASN A 16 -26.41 1.82 -3.42
C ASN A 16 -26.49 0.86 -2.22
N GLN A 17 -26.93 -0.38 -2.43
CA GLN A 17 -26.91 -1.42 -1.39
C GLN A 17 -25.50 -1.76 -0.91
N ILE A 18 -24.52 -1.81 -1.84
CA ILE A 18 -23.13 -2.05 -1.48
C ILE A 18 -22.57 -0.87 -0.68
N PHE A 19 -22.86 0.37 -1.11
CA PHE A 19 -22.39 1.58 -0.41
C PHE A 19 -22.93 1.66 1.01
N ALA A 20 -24.24 1.44 1.20
CA ALA A 20 -24.84 1.41 2.53
C ALA A 20 -24.16 0.38 3.46
N LYS A 21 -23.88 -0.82 2.95
CA LYS A 21 -23.16 -1.85 3.72
C LYS A 21 -21.73 -1.44 4.06
N ILE A 22 -21.06 -0.70 3.17
CA ILE A 22 -19.72 -0.17 3.44
C ILE A 22 -19.78 0.88 4.55
N ASP A 23 -20.70 1.84 4.45
CA ASP A 23 -20.87 2.91 5.43
C ASP A 23 -21.19 2.36 6.83
N ASP A 24 -22.08 1.37 6.91
CA ASP A 24 -22.41 0.65 8.14
C ASP A 24 -21.18 -0.03 8.74
N SER A 25 -20.36 -0.69 7.90
CA SER A 25 -19.15 -1.39 8.34
C SER A 25 -18.09 -0.41 8.85
N LEU A 26 -17.91 0.73 8.17
CA LEU A 26 -16.98 1.79 8.60
C LEU A 26 -17.40 2.39 9.94
N THR A 27 -18.71 2.54 10.17
CA THR A 27 -19.24 3.03 11.45
C THR A 27 -19.04 2.02 12.57
N GLN A 28 -19.24 0.72 12.31
CA GLN A 28 -19.08 -0.34 13.31
C GLN A 28 -17.63 -0.66 13.66
N MET A 29 -16.69 -0.43 12.73
CA MET A 29 -15.27 -0.78 12.87
C MET A 29 -14.37 0.45 13.13
N GLN A 30 -14.92 1.49 13.75
CA GLN A 30 -14.15 2.68 14.13
C GLN A 30 -12.92 2.32 14.97
N GLY A 31 -11.81 3.00 14.68
CA GLY A 31 -10.52 2.79 15.37
C GLY A 31 -9.69 1.62 14.83
N GLN A 32 -10.16 0.88 13.83
CA GLN A 32 -9.33 -0.11 13.13
C GLN A 32 -8.50 0.56 12.04
N ASN A 33 -7.22 0.19 11.93
CA ASN A 33 -6.33 0.64 10.83
C ASN A 33 -6.76 0.10 9.46
N ILE A 34 -7.55 -0.98 9.45
CA ILE A 34 -8.09 -1.57 8.23
C ILE A 34 -9.47 -2.17 8.48
N VAL A 35 -10.41 -1.84 7.60
CA VAL A 35 -11.76 -2.38 7.58
C VAL A 35 -11.87 -3.38 6.44
N LYS A 36 -12.17 -4.65 6.78
CA LYS A 36 -12.41 -5.73 5.83
C LYS A 36 -13.90 -6.00 5.72
N ILE A 37 -14.44 -5.95 4.51
CA ILE A 37 -15.88 -6.10 4.26
C ILE A 37 -16.08 -7.20 3.23
N ASN A 38 -16.77 -8.27 3.62
CA ASN A 38 -17.15 -9.31 2.69
C ASN A 38 -18.43 -8.93 1.93
N ILE A 39 -18.34 -8.83 0.60
CA ILE A 39 -19.49 -8.63 -0.27
C ILE A 39 -19.68 -9.89 -1.13
N PRO A 40 -20.73 -10.69 -0.88
CA PRO A 40 -21.01 -11.88 -1.68
C PRO A 40 -21.11 -11.54 -3.17
N ASP A 41 -20.52 -12.40 -4.01
CA ASP A 41 -20.54 -12.30 -5.47
C ASP A 41 -19.95 -10.98 -6.03
N LEU A 42 -19.10 -10.27 -5.28
CA LEU A 42 -18.46 -9.02 -5.74
C LEU A 42 -17.59 -9.23 -7.00
N GLU A 43 -17.05 -10.43 -7.20
CA GLU A 43 -16.33 -10.82 -8.42
C GLU A 43 -17.24 -10.85 -9.65
N LYS A 44 -18.53 -11.11 -9.46
CA LYS A 44 -19.57 -11.11 -10.52
C LYS A 44 -20.16 -9.72 -10.75
N VAL A 45 -19.84 -8.76 -9.90
CA VAL A 45 -20.26 -7.37 -10.05
C VAL A 45 -19.43 -6.70 -11.17
N GLY A 46 -20.11 -5.92 -12.01
CA GLY A 46 -19.47 -5.27 -13.16
C GLY A 46 -18.33 -4.34 -12.76
N LYS A 47 -17.28 -4.28 -13.58
CA LYS A 47 -16.06 -3.48 -13.31
C LYS A 47 -16.34 -2.02 -13.00
N HIS A 48 -17.37 -1.42 -13.59
CA HIS A 48 -17.76 -0.04 -13.31
C HIS A 48 -18.27 0.18 -11.88
N ILE A 49 -18.95 -0.80 -11.29
CA ILE A 49 -19.37 -0.72 -9.89
C ILE A 49 -18.15 -0.89 -8.98
N ARG A 50 -17.22 -1.81 -9.32
CA ARG A 50 -15.94 -1.95 -8.61
C ARG A 50 -15.10 -0.67 -8.66
N GLU A 51 -15.03 -0.02 -9.82
CA GLU A 51 -14.40 1.28 -10.00
C GLU A 51 -15.06 2.37 -9.15
N ALA A 52 -16.38 2.38 -9.07
CA ALA A 52 -17.12 3.32 -8.24
C ALA A 52 -16.89 3.07 -6.72
N ILE A 53 -16.80 1.82 -6.28
CA ILE A 53 -16.41 1.47 -4.90
C ILE A 53 -15.02 2.04 -4.59
N HIS A 54 -14.04 1.79 -5.47
CA HIS A 54 -12.71 2.36 -5.31
C HIS A 54 -12.76 3.89 -5.23
N SER A 55 -13.44 4.54 -6.17
CA SER A 55 -13.46 5.99 -6.29
C SER A 55 -14.08 6.68 -5.08
N ASN A 56 -15.09 6.07 -4.44
CA ASN A 56 -15.77 6.66 -3.28
C ASN A 56 -15.08 6.37 -1.94
N TYR A 57 -14.40 5.22 -1.83
CA TYR A 57 -13.89 4.74 -0.54
C TYR A 57 -12.38 4.53 -0.49
N ASN A 58 -11.67 4.84 -1.58
CA ASN A 58 -10.25 4.53 -1.73
C ASN A 58 -9.94 3.05 -1.44
N ALA A 59 -10.82 2.16 -1.94
CA ALA A 59 -10.88 0.78 -1.48
C ALA A 59 -10.28 -0.25 -2.44
N GLN A 60 -9.63 -1.26 -1.88
CA GLN A 60 -9.09 -2.41 -2.61
C GLN A 60 -10.08 -3.56 -2.66
N ILE A 61 -9.97 -4.40 -3.70
CA ILE A 61 -10.88 -5.54 -3.89
C ILE A 61 -10.06 -6.79 -4.19
N ILE A 62 -10.03 -7.73 -3.26
CA ILE A 62 -9.25 -8.97 -3.35
C ILE A 62 -10.16 -10.14 -2.98
N ASN A 63 -10.31 -11.12 -3.89
CA ASN A 63 -11.13 -12.33 -3.65
C ASN A 63 -12.53 -12.02 -3.11
N SER A 64 -13.18 -10.97 -3.64
CA SER A 64 -14.52 -10.50 -3.26
C SER A 64 -14.65 -9.85 -1.87
N ASP A 65 -13.53 -9.67 -1.18
CA ASP A 65 -13.44 -8.82 0.00
C ASP A 65 -13.00 -7.40 -0.40
N ILE A 66 -13.64 -6.40 0.22
CA ILE A 66 -13.26 -5.00 0.14
C ILE A 66 -12.37 -4.68 1.35
N PHE A 67 -11.27 -3.96 1.10
CA PHE A 67 -10.35 -3.49 2.12
C PHE A 67 -10.22 -1.96 2.05
N ILE A 68 -10.52 -1.29 3.15
CA ILE A 68 -10.38 0.16 3.30
C ILE A 68 -9.34 0.42 4.39
N LYS A 69 -8.29 1.18 4.06
CA LYS A 69 -7.24 1.59 5.00
C LYS A 69 -7.68 2.86 5.71
N CYS A 70 -7.46 2.91 7.02
CA CYS A 70 -7.68 4.07 7.88
C CYS A 70 -6.33 4.49 8.44
N ASP A 71 -5.50 5.11 7.60
CA ASP A 71 -4.14 5.49 7.98
C ASP A 71 -4.15 6.74 8.88
N GLY A 72 -3.28 6.75 9.89
CA GLY A 72 -3.04 7.93 10.73
C GLY A 72 -1.98 8.86 10.13
N GLN A 73 -1.91 10.10 10.64
CA GLN A 73 -1.03 11.16 10.11
C GLN A 73 0.44 10.72 9.94
N ASN A 74 1.03 10.04 10.93
CA ASN A 74 2.43 9.61 10.82
C ASN A 74 2.68 8.72 9.60
N LYS A 75 1.72 7.84 9.27
CA LYS A 75 1.84 6.95 8.12
C LYS A 75 1.73 7.72 6.81
N GLU A 76 0.80 8.67 6.72
CA GLU A 76 0.65 9.55 5.55
C GLU A 76 1.88 10.45 5.34
N GLU A 77 2.47 10.98 6.41
CA GLU A 77 3.67 11.80 6.35
C GLU A 77 4.89 10.98 5.87
N ILE A 78 5.06 9.75 6.39
CA ILE A 78 6.09 8.83 5.90
C ILE A 78 5.88 8.52 4.40
N GLN A 79 4.64 8.24 4.00
CA GLN A 79 4.31 7.99 2.60
C GLN A 79 4.68 9.19 1.71
N ALA A 80 4.41 10.42 2.17
CA ALA A 80 4.77 11.64 1.47
C ALA A 80 6.29 11.83 1.35
N GLU A 81 7.03 11.64 2.44
CA GLU A 81 8.51 11.72 2.44
C GLU A 81 9.15 10.71 1.49
N LEU A 82 8.63 9.47 1.48
CA LEU A 82 9.07 8.43 0.55
C LEU A 82 8.76 8.81 -0.91
N LEU A 83 7.58 9.35 -1.18
CA LEU A 83 7.20 9.81 -2.51
C LEU A 83 8.10 10.94 -3.01
N ILE A 84 8.38 11.93 -2.15
CA ILE A 84 9.24 13.08 -2.49
C ILE A 84 10.66 12.59 -2.78
N SER A 85 11.20 11.73 -1.90
CA SER A 85 12.53 11.15 -2.07
C SER A 85 12.68 10.33 -3.35
N ALA A 86 11.70 9.48 -3.67
CA ALA A 86 11.72 8.67 -4.89
C ALA A 86 11.64 9.54 -6.16
N ARG A 87 10.82 10.60 -6.16
CA ARG A 87 10.75 11.56 -7.28
C ARG A 87 12.04 12.35 -7.45
N ALA A 88 12.67 12.76 -6.36
CA ALA A 88 13.94 13.45 -6.37
C ALA A 88 15.07 12.55 -6.89
N HIS A 89 15.05 11.26 -6.53
CA HIS A 89 16.01 10.29 -7.02
C HIS A 89 15.94 10.11 -8.54
N ASN A 90 14.74 9.96 -9.10
CA ASN A 90 14.57 9.86 -10.54
C ASN A 90 13.28 10.55 -11.03
N PRO A 91 13.39 11.77 -11.61
CA PRO A 91 12.24 12.51 -12.11
C PRO A 91 11.49 11.85 -13.27
N ALA A 92 12.09 10.87 -13.96
CA ALA A 92 11.43 10.13 -15.03
C ALA A 92 10.44 9.07 -14.50
N TRP A 93 10.56 8.67 -13.24
CA TRP A 93 9.65 7.71 -12.62
C TRP A 93 8.30 8.35 -12.29
N VAL A 94 7.24 7.59 -12.49
CA VAL A 94 5.92 7.94 -11.97
C VAL A 94 5.81 7.34 -10.58
N VAL A 95 5.82 8.22 -9.57
CA VAL A 95 5.66 7.85 -8.16
C VAL A 95 4.32 8.39 -7.68
N THR A 96 3.46 7.52 -7.16
CA THR A 96 2.14 7.89 -6.66
C THR A 96 1.81 7.18 -5.36
N LEU A 97 0.98 7.84 -4.55
CA LEU A 97 0.38 7.23 -3.36
C LEU A 97 -0.91 6.52 -3.74
N ASN A 98 -1.23 5.45 -3.01
CA ASN A 98 -2.57 4.88 -2.95
C ASN A 98 -3.22 4.60 -4.31
N THR A 99 -2.42 4.27 -5.33
CA THR A 99 -2.92 4.08 -6.71
C THR A 99 -3.34 2.63 -6.95
N ILE A 100 -4.59 2.41 -7.37
CA ILE A 100 -5.07 1.06 -7.69
C ILE A 100 -4.48 0.53 -8.99
N CYS A 101 -4.09 -0.74 -8.95
CA CYS A 101 -3.64 -1.54 -10.07
C CYS A 101 -4.30 -2.91 -10.07
N VAL A 102 -4.37 -3.55 -11.24
CA VAL A 102 -5.10 -4.80 -11.43
C VAL A 102 -4.15 -5.93 -11.78
N ALA A 103 -4.23 -7.02 -11.03
CA ALA A 103 -3.50 -8.25 -11.30
C ALA A 103 -4.37 -9.46 -10.96
N GLY A 104 -4.44 -10.44 -11.86
CA GLY A 104 -5.20 -11.68 -11.62
C GLY A 104 -6.70 -11.47 -11.32
N GLY A 105 -7.31 -10.37 -11.79
CA GLY A 105 -8.71 -10.02 -11.49
C GLY A 105 -8.94 -9.31 -10.15
N ASN A 106 -7.91 -9.25 -9.30
CA ASN A 106 -7.87 -8.49 -8.07
C ASN A 106 -7.39 -7.05 -8.31
N SER A 107 -7.74 -6.16 -7.39
CA SER A 107 -7.36 -4.75 -7.40
C SER A 107 -6.53 -4.46 -6.15
N TYR A 108 -5.24 -4.16 -6.37
CA TYR A 108 -4.24 -3.90 -5.34
C TYR A 108 -3.88 -2.42 -5.31
N GLN A 109 -3.58 -1.91 -4.13
CA GLN A 109 -3.24 -0.51 -3.91
C GLN A 109 -2.03 -0.39 -2.97
N PRO A 110 -0.80 -0.37 -3.51
CA PRO A 110 0.36 -0.06 -2.70
C PRO A 110 0.19 1.30 -2.03
N ASP A 111 0.78 1.47 -0.85
CA ASP A 111 0.86 2.79 -0.23
C ASP A 111 1.69 3.73 -1.10
N ILE A 112 2.80 3.22 -1.64
CA ILE A 112 3.60 3.90 -2.66
C ILE A 112 3.86 2.94 -3.81
N GLY A 113 3.47 3.34 -5.02
CA GLY A 113 3.82 2.65 -6.26
C GLY A 113 4.79 3.47 -7.11
N ILE A 114 5.78 2.81 -7.70
CA ILE A 114 6.74 3.42 -8.62
C ILE A 114 6.69 2.70 -9.97
N TRP A 115 6.44 3.44 -11.05
CA TRP A 115 6.50 2.94 -12.43
C TRP A 115 7.62 3.61 -13.20
N PHE A 116 8.43 2.80 -13.86
CA PHE A 116 9.48 3.31 -14.77
C PHE A 116 8.91 3.72 -16.12
N GLN A 117 7.78 3.13 -16.49
CA GLN A 117 6.98 3.55 -17.63
C GLN A 117 5.63 4.05 -17.14
N LYS A 118 5.33 5.31 -17.48
CA LYS A 118 4.06 5.94 -17.13
C LYS A 118 2.87 5.12 -17.65
N PRO A 119 1.94 4.68 -16.78
CA PRO A 119 0.70 4.06 -17.24
C PRO A 119 -0.10 5.00 -18.15
N THR A 120 -0.86 4.42 -19.08
CA THR A 120 -1.65 5.20 -20.05
C THR A 120 -2.66 6.10 -19.34
N TYR A 121 -3.15 7.13 -20.04
CA TYR A 121 -4.18 8.01 -19.47
C TYR A 121 -5.42 7.24 -19.02
N ALA A 122 -5.91 6.30 -19.84
CA ALA A 122 -7.06 5.46 -19.50
C ALA A 122 -6.81 4.59 -18.25
N GLN A 123 -5.62 4.00 -18.12
CA GLN A 123 -5.24 3.22 -16.94
C GLN A 123 -5.16 4.08 -15.67
N ARG A 124 -4.73 5.33 -15.77
CA ARG A 124 -4.68 6.24 -14.61
C ARG A 124 -6.05 6.80 -14.23
N ASN A 125 -6.94 7.00 -15.20
CA ASN A 125 -8.26 7.58 -14.98
C ASN A 125 -9.30 6.55 -14.50
N SER A 126 -9.18 5.29 -14.93
CA SER A 126 -10.11 4.22 -14.52
C SER A 126 -9.35 2.89 -14.40
N PRO A 127 -8.53 2.75 -13.35
CA PRO A 127 -7.56 1.66 -13.20
C PRO A 127 -8.17 0.26 -13.17
N ILE A 128 -9.38 0.06 -12.65
CA ILE A 128 -10.02 -1.27 -12.60
C ILE A 128 -10.57 -1.64 -13.97
N VAL A 129 -11.27 -0.70 -14.62
CA VAL A 129 -11.84 -0.91 -15.97
C VAL A 129 -10.72 -1.15 -16.98
N ASN A 130 -9.71 -0.27 -16.98
CA ASN A 130 -8.62 -0.26 -17.97
C ASN A 130 -7.38 -1.06 -17.56
N ARG A 131 -7.45 -1.80 -16.44
CA ARG A 131 -6.40 -2.69 -15.94
C ARG A 131 -5.04 -1.98 -15.84
N CYS A 132 -4.94 -1.03 -14.92
CA CYS A 132 -3.66 -0.39 -14.60
C CYS A 132 -2.62 -1.45 -14.18
N PRO A 133 -1.41 -1.44 -14.76
CA PRO A 133 -0.38 -2.43 -14.45
C PRO A 133 0.19 -2.22 -13.05
N LEU A 134 0.63 -3.31 -12.39
CA LEU A 134 1.36 -3.21 -11.14
C LEU A 134 2.63 -2.34 -11.27
N PRO A 135 3.06 -1.66 -10.20
CA PRO A 135 4.29 -0.88 -10.22
C PRO A 135 5.53 -1.77 -10.32
N ASN A 136 6.65 -1.17 -10.73
CA ASN A 136 7.98 -1.79 -10.66
C ASN A 136 8.49 -1.88 -9.21
N VAL A 137 8.15 -0.89 -8.37
CA VAL A 137 8.42 -0.92 -6.92
C VAL A 137 7.11 -0.77 -6.16
N TYR A 138 6.85 -1.68 -5.24
CA TYR A 138 5.62 -1.81 -4.47
C TYR A 138 5.94 -1.68 -2.98
N ILE A 139 5.49 -0.61 -2.36
CA ILE A 139 5.78 -0.30 -0.96
C ILE A 139 4.51 -0.34 -0.12
N GLU A 140 4.57 -1.04 1.00
CA GLU A 140 3.55 -1.02 2.04
C GLU A 140 4.17 -0.50 3.33
N VAL A 141 3.53 0.48 3.94
CA VAL A 141 3.79 0.96 5.29
C VAL A 141 2.71 0.38 6.19
N PHE A 142 3.05 -0.18 7.33
CA PHE A 142 2.06 -0.79 8.22
C PHE A 142 2.52 -0.73 9.67
N TYR A 143 1.58 -0.65 10.60
CA TYR A 143 1.89 -0.85 12.01
C TYR A 143 2.25 -2.31 12.25
N ASN A 144 3.26 -2.57 13.09
CA ASN A 144 3.69 -3.91 13.49
C ASN A 144 2.69 -4.56 14.48
N GLN A 145 1.41 -4.52 14.12
CA GLN A 145 0.28 -5.07 14.87
C GLN A 145 -0.70 -5.69 13.88
N ASP A 146 -1.31 -6.81 14.25
CA ASP A 146 -2.41 -7.38 13.47
C ASP A 146 -3.72 -6.64 13.82
N PRO A 147 -4.61 -6.37 12.85
CA PRO A 147 -4.63 -6.97 11.50
C PRO A 147 -3.76 -6.29 10.44
N ASP A 148 -3.23 -5.08 10.68
CA ASP A 148 -2.56 -4.26 9.66
C ASP A 148 -1.32 -4.96 9.05
N ARG A 149 -0.40 -5.43 9.90
CA ARG A 149 0.78 -6.19 9.46
C ARG A 149 0.40 -7.41 8.64
N ARG A 150 -0.49 -8.26 9.14
CA ARG A 150 -0.92 -9.47 8.43
C ARG A 150 -1.48 -9.13 7.05
N ASN A 151 -2.35 -8.14 6.98
CA ASN A 151 -2.94 -7.70 5.72
C ASN A 151 -1.88 -7.22 4.71
N ALA A 152 -0.93 -6.38 5.14
CA ALA A 152 0.14 -5.92 4.26
C ALA A 152 0.97 -7.08 3.70
N LEU A 153 1.36 -8.05 4.55
CA LEU A 153 2.16 -9.21 4.15
C LEU A 153 1.39 -10.18 3.24
N GLU A 154 0.11 -10.44 3.53
CA GLU A 154 -0.74 -11.28 2.68
C GLU A 154 -0.93 -10.67 1.30
N ARG A 155 -1.08 -9.34 1.22
CA ARG A 155 -1.19 -8.61 -0.05
C ARG A 155 0.09 -8.72 -0.87
N ILE A 156 1.25 -8.48 -0.27
CA ILE A 156 2.55 -8.66 -0.94
C ILE A 156 2.68 -10.11 -1.44
N THR A 157 2.39 -11.09 -0.58
CA THR A 157 2.45 -12.52 -0.94
C THR A 157 1.54 -12.84 -2.13
N ASN A 158 0.31 -12.31 -2.14
CA ASN A 158 -0.64 -12.54 -3.23
C ASN A 158 -0.14 -11.97 -4.56
N VAL A 159 0.47 -10.78 -4.57
CA VAL A 159 1.04 -10.19 -5.78
C VAL A 159 2.27 -10.99 -6.24
N GLN A 160 3.15 -11.38 -5.31
CA GLN A 160 4.37 -12.13 -5.59
C GLN A 160 4.14 -13.45 -6.32
N ARG A 161 3.04 -14.16 -6.02
CA ARG A 161 2.66 -15.41 -6.69
C ARG A 161 2.47 -15.28 -8.20
N THR A 162 2.18 -14.07 -8.68
CA THR A 162 1.85 -13.83 -10.10
C THR A 162 2.79 -12.85 -10.78
N HIS A 163 3.61 -12.11 -10.02
CA HIS A 163 4.44 -11.02 -10.56
C HIS A 163 5.83 -10.98 -9.90
N HIS A 164 6.78 -11.71 -10.48
CA HIS A 164 8.14 -11.84 -9.95
C HIS A 164 9.06 -10.64 -10.22
N ALA A 165 8.71 -9.79 -11.18
CA ALA A 165 9.54 -8.64 -11.57
C ALA A 165 9.38 -7.42 -10.65
N VAL A 166 8.38 -7.42 -9.76
CA VAL A 166 8.11 -6.31 -8.84
C VAL A 166 9.10 -6.36 -7.67
N GLU A 167 9.65 -5.20 -7.31
CA GLU A 167 10.44 -5.02 -6.10
C GLU A 167 9.52 -4.66 -4.93
N PHE A 168 9.55 -5.45 -3.86
CA PHE A 168 8.66 -5.27 -2.71
C PHE A 168 9.43 -4.76 -1.49
N ILE A 169 8.84 -3.78 -0.83
CA ILE A 169 9.35 -3.18 0.40
C ILE A 169 8.19 -3.08 1.39
N GLY A 170 8.41 -3.58 2.60
CA GLY A 170 7.50 -3.45 3.73
C GLY A 170 8.16 -2.60 4.78
N ILE A 171 7.50 -1.56 5.25
CA ILE A 171 7.98 -0.68 6.32
C ILE A 171 7.07 -0.88 7.53
N ALA A 172 7.61 -1.54 8.56
CA ALA A 172 6.90 -1.77 9.80
C ALA A 172 7.12 -0.61 10.77
N LEU A 173 6.04 0.00 11.25
CA LEU A 173 6.03 1.08 12.23
C LEU A 173 5.71 0.54 13.62
N PRO A 174 6.24 1.16 14.69
CA PRO A 174 5.81 0.82 16.05
C PRO A 174 4.34 1.18 16.23
N ASN A 175 3.57 0.29 16.87
CA ASN A 175 2.21 0.58 17.33
C ASN A 175 2.20 1.20 18.74
N SER A 176 3.27 1.91 19.09
CA SER A 176 3.47 2.50 20.40
C SER A 176 3.03 3.97 20.36
N THR A 177 2.50 4.47 21.46
CA THR A 177 2.29 5.91 21.67
C THR A 177 3.58 6.63 22.07
N PHE A 178 4.63 5.88 22.42
CA PHE A 178 5.94 6.45 22.72
C PHE A 178 6.73 6.73 21.45
N PRO A 179 7.31 7.93 21.32
CA PRO A 179 8.11 8.28 20.17
C PRO A 179 9.40 7.46 20.10
N PHE A 180 9.93 7.34 18.89
CA PHE A 180 11.27 6.81 18.69
C PHE A 180 12.33 7.79 19.22
N ARG A 181 13.49 7.26 19.65
CA ARG A 181 14.61 8.09 20.13
C ARG A 181 15.05 9.10 19.08
N GLN A 182 15.41 10.32 19.50
CA GLN A 182 15.96 11.33 18.59
C GLN A 182 17.28 10.89 17.94
N ASN A 183 17.61 11.50 16.79
CA ASN A 183 18.88 11.26 16.11
C ASN A 183 20.03 11.90 16.90
N PRO A 184 20.96 11.11 17.48
CA PRO A 184 22.09 11.67 18.21
C PRO A 184 23.09 12.40 17.28
N PHE A 185 23.09 12.10 15.98
CA PHE A 185 24.04 12.64 15.00
C PHE A 185 23.33 13.07 13.71
N PRO A 186 22.55 14.18 13.72
CA PRO A 186 21.75 14.60 12.57
C PRO A 186 22.58 15.06 11.36
N TRP A 187 23.87 15.36 11.58
CA TRP A 187 24.80 15.80 10.55
C TRP A 187 25.58 14.66 9.89
N ALA A 188 25.43 13.42 10.37
CA ALA A 188 26.20 12.29 9.87
C ALA A 188 25.71 11.83 8.49
N PHE A 189 26.65 11.34 7.67
CA PHE A 189 26.32 10.68 6.42
C PHE A 189 25.64 9.33 6.68
N THR A 190 24.79 8.91 5.75
CA THR A 190 24.11 7.62 5.86
C THR A 190 24.98 6.46 5.38
N VAL A 191 24.99 5.34 6.10
CA VAL A 191 25.70 4.10 5.72
C VAL A 191 24.72 2.98 5.36
N PRO A 192 25.13 1.96 4.58
CA PRO A 192 24.25 0.84 4.26
C PRO A 192 23.84 0.09 5.54
N ALA A 193 22.55 -0.22 5.66
CA ALA A 193 22.00 -0.96 6.78
C ALA A 193 22.50 -2.41 6.80
N THR A 194 22.67 -2.96 8.00
CA THR A 194 23.07 -4.37 8.16
C THR A 194 21.85 -5.28 8.15
N GLN A 195 21.86 -6.30 7.31
CA GLN A 195 20.80 -7.30 7.26
C GLN A 195 20.74 -8.14 8.54
N GLN A 196 19.53 -8.43 9.02
CA GLN A 196 19.30 -9.47 10.00
C GLN A 196 18.98 -10.79 9.31
N LEU A 197 19.69 -11.85 9.69
CA LEU A 197 19.50 -13.17 9.10
C LEU A 197 18.22 -13.82 9.63
N ASN A 198 17.31 -14.13 8.70
CA ASN A 198 16.26 -15.15 8.79
C ASN A 198 15.19 -15.01 9.88
N GLN A 199 15.13 -13.91 10.63
CA GLN A 199 14.08 -13.67 11.61
C GLN A 199 13.51 -12.27 11.50
N ARG A 200 12.17 -12.19 11.51
CA ARG A 200 11.46 -10.92 11.57
C ARG A 200 11.68 -10.30 12.96
N PRO A 201 12.09 -9.02 13.05
CA PRO A 201 12.17 -8.31 14.32
C PRO A 201 10.82 -8.34 15.05
N SER A 202 10.86 -8.59 16.35
CA SER A 202 9.66 -8.53 17.21
C SER A 202 9.18 -7.09 17.39
N GLN A 203 10.12 -6.15 17.43
CA GLN A 203 9.88 -4.72 17.62
C GLN A 203 10.16 -3.94 16.33
N ALA A 204 9.35 -2.92 16.10
CA ALA A 204 9.47 -1.95 15.02
C ALA A 204 10.10 -0.65 15.57
N PRO A 205 10.71 0.20 14.73
CA PRO A 205 10.67 0.18 13.26
C PRO A 205 11.65 -0.80 12.59
N TYR A 206 11.20 -1.44 11.50
CA TYR A 206 12.05 -2.28 10.64
C TYR A 206 11.58 -2.27 9.19
N ILE A 207 12.48 -2.62 8.27
CA ILE A 207 12.17 -2.87 6.86
C ILE A 207 12.16 -4.38 6.59
N ILE A 208 11.22 -4.80 5.75
CA ILE A 208 11.25 -6.07 5.05
C ILE A 208 11.53 -5.76 3.58
N TYR A 209 12.59 -6.34 3.06
CA TYR A 209 12.96 -6.22 1.65
C TYR A 209 12.96 -7.60 1.02
N TRP A 210 12.21 -7.78 -0.06
CA TRP A 210 12.19 -9.05 -0.77
C TRP A 210 13.24 -9.04 -1.87
N ASN A 211 14.22 -9.92 -1.75
CA ASN A 211 15.30 -10.04 -2.73
C ASN A 211 14.78 -10.61 -4.07
N ALA A 212 15.69 -10.79 -5.04
CA ALA A 212 15.34 -11.32 -6.37
C ALA A 212 14.67 -12.71 -6.33
N ASN A 213 14.91 -13.50 -5.27
CA ASN A 213 14.29 -14.81 -5.06
C ASN A 213 12.98 -14.73 -4.24
N GLN A 214 12.42 -13.53 -4.07
CA GLN A 214 11.25 -13.27 -3.22
C GLN A 214 11.41 -13.75 -1.77
N THR A 215 12.64 -13.82 -1.29
CA THR A 215 12.93 -14.16 0.11
C THR A 215 12.94 -12.87 0.93
N PRO A 216 12.18 -12.77 2.03
CA PRO A 216 12.19 -11.59 2.89
C PRO A 216 13.52 -11.48 3.64
N ILE A 217 14.16 -10.32 3.55
CA ILE A 217 15.33 -9.91 4.32
C ILE A 217 14.90 -8.76 5.24
N TYR A 218 15.29 -8.83 6.51
CA TYR A 218 14.88 -7.86 7.51
C TYR A 218 16.01 -6.92 7.87
N TYR A 219 15.68 -5.65 8.12
CA TYR A 219 16.61 -4.61 8.56
C TYR A 219 15.96 -3.85 9.71
N ILE A 220 16.58 -3.85 10.89
CA ILE A 220 16.16 -2.93 11.97
C ILE A 220 16.53 -1.52 11.52
N MET A 221 15.61 -0.57 11.67
CA MET A 221 15.92 0.81 11.33
C MET A 221 16.72 1.47 12.46
N ASP A 222 17.86 2.04 12.10
CA ASP A 222 18.58 3.01 12.92
C ASP A 222 18.86 4.31 12.16
N TRP A 223 19.20 5.35 12.91
CA TRP A 223 19.57 6.65 12.37
C TRP A 223 20.81 6.54 11.50
N ASN A 224 20.78 7.33 10.43
CA ASN A 224 21.87 7.45 9.47
C ASN A 224 22.19 6.12 8.78
N GLU A 225 21.19 5.29 8.58
CA GLU A 225 21.27 4.11 7.74
C GLU A 225 20.40 4.24 6.48
N HIS A 226 20.72 3.46 5.46
CA HIS A 226 19.92 3.35 4.24
C HIS A 226 19.92 1.93 3.66
N LEU A 227 18.86 1.62 2.93
CA LEU A 227 18.76 0.39 2.14
C LEU A 227 18.97 0.70 0.65
N PRO A 228 20.02 0.18 0.00
CA PRO A 228 20.14 0.27 -1.45
C PRO A 228 19.16 -0.70 -2.13
N LEU A 229 18.29 -0.16 -2.98
CA LEU A 229 17.32 -0.93 -3.75
C LEU A 229 17.90 -1.33 -5.12
N ARG A 230 17.36 -2.37 -5.78
CA ARG A 230 17.90 -2.87 -7.07
C ARG A 230 17.92 -1.81 -8.15
N PHE A 231 16.95 -0.90 -8.13
CA PHE A 231 16.82 0.15 -9.13
C PHE A 231 17.59 1.43 -8.79
N GLY A 232 18.52 1.38 -7.82
CA GLY A 232 19.47 2.44 -7.51
C GLY A 232 18.98 3.49 -6.51
N TRP A 233 17.69 3.47 -6.13
CA TRP A 233 17.18 4.36 -5.10
C TRP A 233 17.70 3.93 -3.72
N MET A 234 18.33 4.86 -3.01
CA MET A 234 18.76 4.68 -1.63
C MET A 234 17.62 5.10 -0.69
N LEU A 235 16.94 4.12 -0.12
CA LEU A 235 15.87 4.38 0.85
C LEU A 235 16.51 4.68 2.22
N LYS A 236 16.63 5.97 2.54
CA LYS A 236 17.20 6.45 3.81
C LYS A 236 16.21 6.22 4.95
N PHE A 237 16.65 5.60 6.03
CA PHE A 237 15.80 5.32 7.19
C PHE A 237 15.38 6.60 7.91
N ASN A 238 16.20 7.65 7.82
CA ASN A 238 15.89 8.97 8.37
C ASN A 238 14.53 9.51 7.86
N LEU A 239 14.10 9.16 6.64
CA LEU A 239 12.78 9.57 6.09
C LEU A 239 11.61 9.01 6.89
N VAL A 240 11.81 7.86 7.54
CA VAL A 240 10.80 7.21 8.38
C VAL A 240 10.98 7.65 9.82
N LEU A 241 12.22 7.58 10.32
CA LEU A 241 12.53 7.83 11.72
C LEU A 241 12.27 9.28 12.14
N SER A 242 12.45 10.27 11.24
CA SER A 242 12.17 11.68 11.56
C SER A 242 10.72 11.95 11.90
N VAL A 243 9.78 11.20 11.31
CA VAL A 243 8.34 11.36 11.53
C VAL A 243 7.91 10.75 12.86
N ILE A 244 8.49 9.59 13.22
CA ILE A 244 8.09 8.85 14.44
C ILE A 244 8.93 9.22 15.68
N ALA A 245 9.99 10.02 15.51
CA ALA A 245 10.79 10.53 16.62
C ALA A 245 10.27 11.89 17.08
N HIS A 246 10.24 12.11 18.39
CA HIS A 246 9.88 13.39 19.01
C HIS A 246 10.83 13.67 20.19
N PRO A 247 10.99 14.94 20.61
CA PRO A 247 11.65 15.30 21.87
C PRO A 247 11.00 14.66 23.11
#